data_AF-A0A8D2LU90-F1
#
_entry.id   AF-A0A8D2LU90-F1
#
_cell.length_a   1.000
_cell.length_b   1.000
_cell.length_c   1.000
_cell.angle_alpha   90.00
_cell.angle_beta   90.00
_cell.angle_gamma   90.00
#
_symmetry.space_group_name_H-M   'P 1'
#
loop_
_entity.id
_entity.type
_entity.pdbx_description
1 polymer ?
#
loop_
_entity_poly.entity_id
_entity_poly.type
_entity_poly.pdbx_seq_one_letter_code
_entity_poly.pdbx_strand_id
1 'polypeptide(L)'
;MRAYILAHKEAISLWRSLMGPTKVFRAQHTDPESIRGSFGLTDTRNTVHGSDSAASASKEIAFFFPEFSEAAWYEHEEPRLRDRLACPDAEEALRREPWEGWTGTGCR
;
A
#
# COMPACT_ATOMS: atom_id res chain seq x y z
N MET A 1 14.58 -4.66 -9.24
CA MET A 1 13.71 -3.65 -8.61
C MET A 1 12.27 -3.98 -8.97
N ARG A 2 11.32 -3.87 -8.04
CA ARG A 2 9.88 -4.05 -8.31
C ARG A 2 9.16 -2.78 -7.90
N ALA A 3 8.14 -2.38 -8.64
CA ALA A 3 7.28 -1.25 -8.34
C ALA A 3 5.84 -1.76 -8.18
N TYR A 4 5.09 -1.15 -7.27
CA TYR A 4 3.71 -1.51 -6.97
C TYR A 4 2.91 -0.24 -6.72
N ILE A 5 1.63 -0.25 -7.10
CA ILE A 5 0.65 0.77 -6.70
C ILE A 5 -0.13 0.18 -5.52
N LEU A 6 -0.10 0.86 -4.37
CA LEU A 6 -0.83 0.45 -3.17
C LEU A 6 -2.05 1.35 -2.98
N ALA A 7 -3.18 0.74 -2.65
CA ALA A 7 -4.44 1.45 -2.48
C ALA A 7 -5.00 1.25 -1.08
N HIS A 8 -5.31 2.36 -0.42
CA HIS A 8 -5.98 2.44 0.88
C HIS A 8 -6.41 3.89 1.11
N LYS A 9 -7.45 4.14 1.91
CA LYS A 9 -7.90 5.50 2.27
C LYS A 9 -6.75 6.37 2.82
N GLU A 10 -5.85 5.73 3.55
CA GLU A 10 -4.67 6.32 4.20
C GLU A 10 -3.36 5.68 3.68
N ALA A 11 -3.30 5.35 2.38
CA ALA A 11 -2.20 4.56 1.81
C ALA A 11 -0.80 5.13 2.11
N ILE A 12 -0.63 6.44 1.92
CA ILE A 12 0.67 7.10 2.09
C ILE A 12 1.08 7.09 3.55
N SER A 13 0.21 7.53 4.46
CA SER A 13 0.50 7.61 5.89
C SER A 13 0.79 6.22 6.48
N LEU A 14 -0.04 5.23 6.15
CA LEU A 14 0.15 3.85 6.62
C LEU A 14 1.41 3.20 6.05
N TRP A 15 1.64 3.32 4.74
CA TRP A 15 2.86 2.76 4.14
C TRP A 15 4.11 3.39 4.73
N ARG A 16 4.12 4.71 4.93
CA ARG A 16 5.24 5.42 5.56
C ARG A 16 5.46 5.00 7.01
N SER A 17 4.38 4.78 7.76
CA SER A 17 4.47 4.24 9.12
C SER A 17 5.08 2.84 9.13
N LEU A 18 4.67 1.97 8.20
CA LEU A 18 5.20 0.61 8.08
C LEU A 18 6.68 0.60 7.65
N MET A 19 7.07 1.51 6.74
CA MET A 19 8.46 1.67 6.31
C MET A 19 9.37 2.13 7.45
N GLY A 20 8.90 3.02 8.31
CA GLY A 20 9.69 3.69 9.34
C GLY A 20 10.56 4.84 8.82
N PRO A 21 11.31 5.51 9.72
CA PRO A 21 12.15 6.67 9.38
C PRO A 21 13.16 6.40 8.26
N THR A 22 13.44 7.40 7.42
CA THR A 22 14.40 7.26 6.30
C THR A 22 15.80 6.90 6.76
N LYS A 23 16.22 7.45 7.90
CA LYS A 23 17.54 7.20 8.51
C LYS A 23 17.51 5.87 9.25
N VAL A 24 18.29 4.90 8.79
CA VAL A 24 18.25 3.52 9.30
C VAL A 24 18.57 3.49 10.80
N PHE A 25 19.59 4.23 11.23
CA PHE A 25 19.91 4.35 12.65
C PHE A 25 18.71 4.86 13.47
N ARG A 26 17.99 5.88 12.98
CA ARG A 26 16.79 6.37 13.67
C ARG A 26 15.70 5.30 13.70
N ALA A 27 15.43 4.64 12.58
CA ALA A 27 14.42 3.58 12.49
C ALA A 27 14.72 2.43 13.46
N GLN A 28 15.97 1.99 13.57
CA GLN A 28 16.38 0.95 14.53
C GLN A 28 16.14 1.33 15.99
N HIS A 29 16.18 2.63 16.32
CA HIS A 29 15.99 3.09 17.70
C HIS A 29 14.53 3.43 18.02
N THR A 30 13.79 4.04 17.08
CA THR A 30 12.41 4.48 17.32
C THR A 30 11.39 3.43 16.95
N ASP A 31 11.63 2.68 15.88
CA ASP A 31 10.68 1.75 15.26
C ASP A 31 11.39 0.47 14.77
N PRO A 32 12.00 -0.34 15.66
CA PRO A 32 12.83 -1.49 15.27
C PRO A 32 12.08 -2.54 14.42
N GLU A 33 10.77 -2.66 14.62
CA GLU A 33 9.88 -3.56 13.87
C GLU A 33 9.43 -3.00 12.51
N SER A 34 9.74 -1.74 12.19
CA SER A 34 9.50 -1.18 10.86
C SER A 34 10.41 -1.84 9.82
N ILE A 35 10.03 -1.81 8.55
CA ILE A 35 10.82 -2.43 7.47
C ILE A 35 12.26 -1.89 7.47
N ARG A 36 12.45 -0.59 7.67
CA ARG A 36 13.78 0.03 7.71
C ARG A 36 14.53 -0.27 9.01
N GLY A 37 13.83 -0.40 10.13
CA GLY A 37 14.42 -0.80 11.41
C GLY A 37 14.95 -2.24 11.35
N SER A 38 14.14 -3.16 10.83
CA SER A 38 14.45 -4.59 10.78
C SER A 38 15.44 -4.96 9.67
N PHE A 39 15.39 -4.29 8.51
CA PHE A 39 16.13 -4.73 7.32
C PHE A 39 17.03 -3.67 6.69
N GLY A 40 17.03 -2.43 7.20
CA GLY A 40 17.88 -1.36 6.67
C GLY A 40 19.36 -1.61 6.96
N LEU A 41 20.24 -1.37 5.97
CA LEU A 41 21.69 -1.49 6.14
C LEU A 41 22.37 -0.13 6.28
N THR A 42 21.99 0.82 5.43
CA THR A 42 22.51 2.20 5.44
C THR A 42 21.42 3.17 5.00
N ASP A 43 21.61 4.47 5.19
CA ASP A 43 20.66 5.50 4.75
C ASP A 43 20.36 5.48 3.24
N THR A 44 21.28 4.97 2.42
CA THR A 44 21.12 4.80 0.96
C THR A 44 20.68 3.40 0.56
N ARG A 45 20.70 2.43 1.50
CA ARG A 45 20.26 1.04 1.33
C ARG A 45 19.27 0.69 2.43
N ASN A 46 18.12 1.35 2.40
CA ASN A 46 17.04 1.25 3.39
C ASN A 46 15.82 0.48 2.86
N THR A 47 16.04 -0.45 1.93
CA THR A 47 15.09 -1.50 1.50
C THR A 47 13.89 -1.06 0.66
N VAL A 48 13.16 -0.01 1.06
CA VAL A 48 11.87 0.38 0.48
C VAL A 48 11.73 1.89 0.25
N HIS A 49 11.06 2.23 -0.85
CA HIS A 49 10.63 3.58 -1.20
C HIS A 49 9.11 3.71 -1.03
N GLY A 50 8.65 4.94 -0.86
CA GLY A 50 7.24 5.28 -0.89
C GLY A 50 7.07 6.79 -0.92
N SER A 51 6.12 7.24 -1.71
CA SER A 51 5.80 8.65 -1.89
C SER A 51 5.50 9.32 -0.54
N ASP A 52 5.76 10.63 -0.45
CA ASP A 52 5.56 11.42 0.78
C ASP A 52 4.26 12.23 0.79
N SER A 53 3.59 12.32 -0.35
CA SER A 53 2.39 13.13 -0.55
C SER A 53 1.60 12.61 -1.75
N ALA A 54 0.32 12.96 -1.85
CA ALA A 54 -0.51 12.58 -3.00
C ALA A 54 0.07 13.13 -4.31
N ALA A 55 0.63 14.35 -4.27
CA ALA A 55 1.26 14.97 -5.43
C ALA A 55 2.54 14.24 -5.89
N SER A 56 3.35 13.70 -4.97
CA SER A 56 4.50 12.86 -5.35
C SER A 56 4.04 11.48 -5.83
N ALA A 57 3.02 10.91 -5.19
CA ALA A 57 2.44 9.63 -5.60
C ALA A 57 1.95 9.66 -7.05
N SER A 58 1.12 10.63 -7.45
CA SER A 58 0.63 10.70 -8.83
C SER A 58 1.75 10.90 -9.85
N LYS A 59 2.80 11.67 -9.51
CA LYS A 59 3.98 11.84 -10.37
C LYS A 59 4.78 10.54 -10.51
N GLU A 60 5.01 9.84 -9.41
CA GLU A 60 5.74 8.56 -9.39
C GLU A 60 4.95 7.47 -10.12
N ILE A 61 3.63 7.39 -9.93
CA ILE A 61 2.75 6.46 -10.63
C ILE A 61 2.81 6.71 -12.14
N ALA A 62 2.63 7.96 -12.59
CA ALA A 62 2.70 8.30 -14.01
C ALA A 62 4.09 8.02 -14.63
N PHE A 63 5.15 8.08 -13.84
CA PHE A 63 6.51 7.75 -14.28
C PHE A 63 6.73 6.24 -14.42
N PHE A 64 6.32 5.44 -13.43
CA PHE A 64 6.57 3.99 -13.43
C PHE A 64 5.51 3.18 -14.19
N PHE A 65 4.29 3.70 -14.32
CA PHE A 65 3.13 3.04 -14.92
C PHE A 65 2.40 4.00 -15.88
N PRO A 66 3.00 4.39 -17.01
CA PRO A 66 2.43 5.38 -17.92
C PRO A 66 1.08 4.97 -18.53
N GLU A 67 0.78 3.67 -18.56
CA GLU A 67 -0.50 3.11 -19.01
C GLU A 67 -1.59 3.11 -17.92
N PHE A 68 -1.24 3.38 -16.66
CA PHE A 68 -2.19 3.40 -15.56
C PHE A 68 -2.94 4.73 -15.51
N SER A 69 -4.26 4.67 -15.41
CA SER A 69 -5.12 5.85 -15.26
C SER A 69 -5.69 5.92 -13.84
N GLU A 70 -5.17 6.82 -13.02
CA GLU A 70 -5.68 7.07 -11.66
C GLU A 70 -7.18 7.41 -11.68
N ALA A 71 -7.63 8.22 -12.64
CA ALA A 71 -9.03 8.62 -12.76
C ALA A 71 -9.95 7.41 -13.02
N ALA A 72 -9.58 6.53 -13.95
CA ALA A 72 -10.35 5.32 -14.25
C ALA A 72 -10.36 4.35 -13.06
N TRP A 73 -9.24 4.26 -12.32
CA TRP A 73 -9.16 3.43 -11.11
C TRP A 73 -10.12 3.93 -10.02
N TYR A 74 -10.16 5.23 -9.76
CA TYR A 74 -11.10 5.81 -8.78
C TYR A 74 -12.56 5.63 -9.19
N GLU A 75 -12.87 5.62 -10.48
CA GLU A 75 -14.23 5.46 -10.97
C GLU A 75 -14.72 4.01 -10.91
N HIS A 76 -13.85 3.04 -11.21
CA HIS A 76 -14.26 1.65 -11.46
C HIS A 76 -13.77 0.63 -10.44
N GLU A 77 -12.67 0.90 -9.75
CA GLU A 77 -11.98 -0.07 -8.88
C GLU A 77 -12.00 0.33 -7.40
N GLU A 78 -11.78 1.61 -7.08
CA GLU A 78 -11.80 2.09 -5.69
C GLU A 78 -13.09 1.77 -4.93
N PRO A 79 -14.30 1.92 -5.53
CA PRO A 79 -15.55 1.59 -4.82
C PRO A 79 -15.59 0.11 -4.42
N ARG A 80 -15.09 -0.78 -5.29
CA ARG A 80 -15.05 -2.23 -5.01
C ARG A 80 -14.08 -2.54 -3.88
N LEU A 81 -12.95 -1.85 -3.82
CA LEU A 81 -11.99 -2.00 -2.72
C LEU A 81 -12.62 -1.54 -1.40
N ARG A 82 -13.33 -0.41 -1.41
CA ARG A 82 -14.02 0.12 -0.23
C ARG A 82 -15.10 -0.82 0.28
N ASP A 83 -15.91 -1.37 -0.61
CA ASP A 83 -16.96 -2.34 -0.25
C ASP A 83 -16.37 -3.62 0.35
N ARG A 84 -15.26 -4.12 -0.24
CA ARG A 84 -14.54 -5.28 0.30
C ARG A 84 -13.98 -5.03 1.70
N LEU A 85 -13.47 -3.82 1.96
CA LEU A 85 -12.97 -3.42 3.28
C LEU A 85 -14.10 -3.13 4.29
N ALA A 86 -15.31 -2.85 3.83
CA ALA A 86 -16.48 -2.61 4.68
C ALA A 86 -17.15 -3.90 5.18
N CYS A 87 -16.78 -5.06 4.62
CA CYS A 87 -17.24 -6.36 5.11
C CYS A 87 -16.53 -6.68 6.45
N PRO A 88 -17.26 -7.05 7.52
CA PRO A 88 -16.66 -7.40 8.82
C PRO A 88 -15.62 -8.54 8.73
N ASP A 89 -15.74 -9.39 7.71
CA ASP A 89 -14.84 -10.51 7.43
C ASP A 89 -13.77 -10.16 6.37
N ALA A 90 -13.51 -8.87 6.09
CA ALA A 90 -12.58 -8.43 5.05
C ALA A 90 -11.16 -9.02 5.19
N GLU A 91 -10.69 -9.22 6.43
CA GLU A 91 -9.40 -9.86 6.70
C GLU A 91 -9.39 -11.35 6.31
N GLU A 92 -10.53 -12.03 6.43
CA GLU A 92 -10.72 -13.42 5.97
C GLU A 92 -10.92 -13.47 4.45
N ALA A 93 -11.62 -12.50 3.87
CA ALA A 93 -11.84 -12.40 2.43
C ALA A 93 -10.55 -12.13 1.64
N LEU A 94 -9.60 -11.38 2.19
CA LEU A 94 -8.27 -11.14 1.59
C LEU A 94 -7.35 -12.35 1.65
N ARG A 95 -7.63 -13.34 2.52
CA ARG A 95 -6.89 -14.60 2.60
C ARG A 95 -7.43 -15.69 1.66
N ARG A 96 -8.58 -15.47 1.01
CA ARG A 96 -9.17 -16.42 0.06
C ARG A 96 -8.74 -16.08 -1.36
N GLU A 97 -8.30 -17.11 -2.08
CA GLU A 97 -7.81 -16.98 -3.45
C GLU A 97 -8.94 -16.55 -4.42
N PRO A 98 -8.65 -15.74 -5.46
CA PRO A 98 -9.67 -15.15 -6.33
C PRO A 98 -10.57 -16.13 -7.12
N TRP A 99 -10.24 -17.42 -7.13
CA TRP A 99 -10.94 -18.46 -7.89
C TRP A 99 -11.89 -19.31 -7.06
N GLU A 100 -11.93 -19.14 -5.73
CA GLU A 100 -12.96 -19.71 -4.89
C GLU A 100 -14.23 -18.85 -4.97
N GLY A 101 -15.17 -19.26 -5.83
CA GLY A 101 -16.31 -18.48 -6.29
C GLY A 101 -17.03 -17.67 -5.20
N TRP A 102 -17.05 -16.36 -5.39
CA TRP A 102 -17.87 -15.44 -4.61
C TRP A 102 -19.35 -15.62 -5.01
N THR A 103 -20.18 -16.21 -4.14
CA THR A 103 -21.61 -16.45 -4.41
C THR A 103 -22.51 -15.26 -4.08
N GLY A 104 -21.97 -14.06 -3.87
CA GLY A 104 -22.75 -12.81 -3.87
C GLY A 104 -23.85 -12.70 -2.82
N THR A 105 -23.79 -13.43 -1.70
CA THR A 105 -24.80 -13.34 -0.63
C THR A 105 -24.12 -13.12 0.71
N GLY A 106 -23.88 -11.86 1.09
CA GLY A 106 -23.29 -11.60 2.39
C GLY A 106 -22.87 -10.16 2.67
N CYS A 107 -23.68 -9.17 2.32
CA CYS A 107 -23.64 -7.87 3.00
C CYS A 107 -25.02 -7.24 2.84
N ARG A 108 -25.74 -7.11 3.96
CA ARG A 108 -26.85 -6.17 4.10
C ARG A 108 -26.31 -4.89 4.71
#